data_AF-A0A2D0RTX3-F1
#
_entry.id   AF-A0A2D0RTX3-F1
#
_cell.length_a   1.000
_cell.length_b   1.000
_cell.length_c   1.000
_cell.angle_alpha   90.00
_cell.angle_beta   90.00
_cell.angle_gamma   90.00
#
_symmetry.space_group_name_H-M   'P 1'
#
loop_
_entity.id
_entity.type
_entity.pdbx_description
1 polymer ?
#
loop_
_entity_poly.entity_id
_entity_poly.type
_entity_poly.pdbx_seq_one_letter_code
_entity_poly.pdbx_strand_id
1 'polypeptide(L)'
;MDKSPEYHYSGGSPHPPAPNMAPRGDFPAAPSAESWEVYRQHQAQQVPSRHWGPFPPARPPPPSHGSPHVYPPHLPFDPSRPPPGYFATSPGPTPSASPSSNLKPGHSEDPPGFHLPHRDYQSNTDNYHRGHFDQTGSFSNSATPSYQSSFQSNNNNILAHNYSVDHHNQNYPSRAPPDHPDKNSNKSDEDAWQTKQDEQWVSAFLHRRTKTAPPSAKPSPPKHTVSDFREKLYTAVKMLSELSEVCQTLKNNLENESAWTDSYSRAAELKSSLKESLRTLSDPDRVDMVKKKLALMKKKRARMRRKKAEREEEKQEQEARAAEKEAAIDKHQMKKIQEIEEKNRERELKLAADAVLSEVRRKQADAKRMLDILKALEKLRKLRKEAASRKGMFPGKESDEVFEGHLTRLRSLIRKRTAVYGAEEKALRVMLEGEQEEERKRDHEKRQRKEREKLLQRKREIDMMLFGAELPVDHPLQPYQEYYTQAERSLPALVQIRRDWDQFLVPVDHRDGSSIPQGWVLPDPPSDDVWASALEK
;
A
#
# COMPACT_ATOMS: atom_id res chain seq x y z
N MET A 1 8.51 -0.88 80.87
CA MET A 1 9.91 -0.55 80.55
C MET A 1 10.22 -1.32 79.28
N ASP A 2 10.57 -0.70 78.15
CA ASP A 2 11.03 0.68 77.97
C ASP A 2 10.35 1.46 76.82
N LYS A 3 10.61 2.77 76.81
CA LYS A 3 10.13 3.73 75.80
C LYS A 3 11.17 3.95 74.71
N SER A 4 10.69 4.38 73.54
CA SER A 4 11.48 4.86 72.41
C SER A 4 12.40 6.05 72.77
N PRO A 5 13.46 6.28 71.99
CA PRO A 5 13.98 7.61 71.69
C PRO A 5 13.48 8.09 70.32
N GLU A 6 12.91 9.29 70.29
CA GLU A 6 12.75 10.09 69.07
C GLU A 6 14.10 10.61 68.60
N TYR A 7 14.29 10.75 67.28
CA TYR A 7 15.32 11.63 66.73
C TYR A 7 14.70 12.62 65.75
N HIS A 8 14.57 13.87 66.20
CA HIS A 8 14.39 15.01 65.32
C HIS A 8 15.69 15.26 64.53
N TYR A 9 15.57 15.43 63.21
CA TYR A 9 16.57 16.16 62.42
C TYR A 9 15.86 17.13 61.49
N SER A 10 16.03 18.41 61.75
CA SER A 10 15.55 19.52 60.93
C SER A 10 16.71 20.19 60.21
N GLY A 11 16.49 20.56 58.95
CA GLY A 11 17.14 21.70 58.32
C GLY A 11 18.26 21.39 57.31
N GLY A 12 18.21 22.10 56.18
CA GLY A 12 19.38 22.37 55.33
C GLY A 12 19.34 21.78 53.92
N SER A 13 18.58 22.38 53.01
CA SER A 13 18.84 22.23 51.56
C SER A 13 20.15 22.93 51.18
N PRO A 14 20.91 22.36 50.23
CA PRO A 14 21.60 23.15 49.22
C PRO A 14 21.10 22.76 47.82
N HIS A 15 20.64 23.75 47.05
CA HIS A 15 20.42 23.58 45.61
C HIS A 15 21.77 23.42 44.88
N PRO A 16 21.93 22.45 43.96
CA PRO A 16 23.01 22.50 42.98
C PRO A 16 22.72 23.60 41.93
N PRO A 17 23.74 24.33 41.45
CA PRO A 17 23.57 25.40 40.47
C PRO A 17 23.23 24.85 39.07
N ALA A 18 22.42 25.60 38.33
CA ALA A 18 22.08 25.28 36.95
C ALA A 18 23.30 25.45 36.01
N PRO A 19 23.49 24.57 35.01
CA PRO A 19 24.56 24.72 34.03
C PRO A 19 24.27 25.91 33.08
N ASN A 20 25.27 26.77 32.89
CA ASN A 20 25.23 27.89 31.95
C ASN A 20 24.87 27.42 30.54
N MET A 21 23.84 28.03 29.95
CA MET A 21 23.61 27.91 28.50
C MET A 21 24.61 28.81 27.76
N ALA A 22 25.36 28.22 26.84
CA ALA A 22 26.22 28.97 25.92
C ALA A 22 25.40 29.92 25.03
N PRO A 23 25.96 31.06 24.58
CA PRO A 23 25.26 32.00 23.73
C PRO A 23 24.86 31.35 22.40
N ARG A 24 23.64 31.65 21.94
CA ARG A 24 23.17 31.28 20.60
C ARG A 24 24.08 31.93 19.55
N GLY A 25 24.78 31.11 18.77
CA GLY A 25 25.43 31.57 17.54
C GLY A 25 24.40 32.02 16.50
N ASP A 26 24.77 33.01 15.70
CA ASP A 26 23.92 33.60 14.67
C ASP A 26 23.56 32.57 13.59
N PHE A 27 22.26 32.46 13.30
CA PHE A 27 21.78 31.76 12.12
C PHE A 27 21.96 32.67 10.89
N PRO A 28 22.64 32.24 9.81
CA PRO A 28 22.67 32.99 8.58
C PRO A 28 21.27 33.06 7.97
N ALA A 29 20.94 34.23 7.39
CA ALA A 29 19.64 34.51 6.81
C ALA A 29 19.28 33.55 5.67
N ALA A 30 17.98 33.32 5.47
CA ALA A 30 17.47 32.50 4.37
C ALA A 30 17.89 33.09 3.01
N PRO A 31 18.33 32.26 2.03
CA PRO A 31 18.63 32.72 0.69
C PRO A 31 17.35 33.19 -0.03
N SER A 32 17.50 34.23 -0.86
CA SER A 32 16.44 34.85 -1.63
C SER A 32 15.89 33.94 -2.74
N ALA A 33 14.68 34.27 -3.22
CA ALA A 33 13.97 33.55 -4.26
C ALA A 33 14.52 33.84 -5.68
N GLU A 34 15.76 33.44 -5.95
CA GLU A 34 16.40 33.55 -7.28
C GLU A 34 16.93 32.18 -7.79
N SER A 35 16.03 31.21 -7.99
CA SER A 35 16.40 29.95 -8.67
C SER A 35 15.25 29.19 -9.35
N TRP A 36 14.41 29.90 -10.12
CA TRP A 36 13.29 29.29 -10.87
C TRP A 36 13.37 29.43 -12.40
N GLU A 37 14.45 29.99 -12.95
CA GLU A 37 14.56 30.22 -14.41
C GLU A 37 15.01 29.00 -15.24
N VAL A 38 15.61 27.98 -14.62
CA VAL A 38 16.22 26.85 -15.36
C VAL A 38 15.18 25.87 -15.95
N TYR A 39 13.93 25.87 -15.46
CA TYR A 39 12.92 24.87 -15.84
C TYR A 39 11.85 25.32 -16.85
N ARG A 40 11.91 26.54 -17.41
CA ARG A 40 10.85 27.07 -18.30
C ARG A 40 11.08 26.86 -19.81
N GLN A 41 12.21 26.28 -20.24
CA GLN A 41 12.63 26.32 -21.66
C GLN A 41 12.33 25.08 -22.53
N HIS A 42 11.48 24.14 -22.07
CA HIS A 42 11.17 22.90 -22.80
C HIS A 42 9.66 22.58 -22.96
N GLN A 43 8.82 23.58 -23.25
CA GLN A 43 7.48 23.36 -23.83
C GLN A 43 7.20 24.30 -25.01
N ALA A 44 7.64 23.89 -26.22
CA ALA A 44 7.12 24.39 -27.51
C ALA A 44 7.69 23.58 -28.69
N GLN A 45 7.32 22.30 -28.84
CA GLN A 45 7.40 21.64 -30.14
C GLN A 45 5.98 21.35 -30.66
N GLN A 46 5.62 22.07 -31.71
CA GLN A 46 4.36 21.89 -32.43
C GLN A 46 4.32 20.50 -33.07
N VAL A 47 3.23 19.79 -32.86
CA VAL A 47 2.93 18.54 -33.57
C VAL A 47 2.43 18.91 -34.97
N PRO A 48 3.10 18.49 -36.06
CA PRO A 48 2.53 18.66 -37.39
C PRO A 48 1.42 17.62 -37.60
N SER A 49 0.20 18.09 -37.89
CA SER A 49 -0.93 17.25 -38.25
C SER A 49 -0.54 16.26 -39.35
N ARG A 50 -0.63 14.96 -39.04
CA ARG A 50 -0.55 13.89 -40.03
C ARG A 50 -1.94 13.30 -40.23
N HIS A 51 -2.38 13.35 -41.48
CA HIS A 51 -3.40 12.48 -42.04
C HIS A 51 -3.30 11.04 -41.51
N TRP A 52 -4.44 10.42 -41.22
CA TRP A 52 -4.51 8.98 -41.02
C TRP A 52 -4.59 8.28 -42.38
N GLY A 53 -3.64 7.40 -42.67
CA GLY A 53 -3.73 6.44 -43.77
C GLY A 53 -4.46 5.16 -43.32
N PRO A 54 -5.00 4.35 -44.26
CA PRO A 54 -5.73 3.13 -43.92
C PRO A 54 -4.82 2.07 -43.27
N PHE A 55 -5.43 1.24 -42.41
CA PHE A 55 -4.75 0.18 -41.67
C PHE A 55 -4.09 -0.85 -42.60
N PRO A 56 -2.86 -1.32 -42.31
CA PRO A 56 -2.30 -2.49 -42.98
C PRO A 56 -2.98 -3.79 -42.48
N PRO A 57 -3.13 -4.82 -43.33
CA PRO A 57 -3.69 -6.09 -42.92
C PRO A 57 -2.78 -6.83 -41.91
N ALA A 58 -3.41 -7.65 -41.06
CA ALA A 58 -2.74 -8.37 -39.99
C ALA A 58 -1.62 -9.30 -40.52
N ARG A 59 -0.48 -9.32 -39.82
CA ARG A 59 0.56 -10.33 -40.06
C ARG A 59 0.13 -11.68 -39.47
N PRO A 60 0.38 -12.81 -40.17
CA PRO A 60 0.27 -14.13 -39.56
C PRO A 60 1.36 -14.33 -38.48
N PRO A 61 1.12 -15.22 -37.50
CA PRO A 61 2.10 -15.53 -36.46
C PRO A 61 3.33 -16.26 -37.02
N PRO A 62 4.52 -16.09 -36.41
CA PRO A 62 5.73 -16.78 -36.83
C PRO A 62 5.69 -18.29 -36.47
N PRO A 63 6.38 -19.16 -37.22
CA PRO A 63 6.44 -20.59 -36.92
C PRO A 63 7.23 -20.87 -35.64
N SER A 64 6.73 -21.83 -34.85
CA SER A 64 7.40 -22.37 -33.67
C SER A 64 8.65 -23.16 -34.07
N HIS A 65 9.84 -22.58 -33.85
CA HIS A 65 11.09 -23.32 -33.86
C HIS A 65 11.37 -23.86 -32.46
N GLY A 66 11.38 -25.19 -32.34
CA GLY A 66 11.58 -25.87 -31.06
C GLY A 66 13.01 -25.78 -30.53
N SER A 67 13.13 -25.78 -29.21
CA SER A 67 14.31 -26.28 -28.49
C SER A 67 13.87 -26.92 -27.17
N PRO A 68 14.55 -27.98 -26.70
CA PRO A 68 13.99 -28.87 -25.70
C PRO A 68 14.25 -28.35 -24.28
N HIS A 69 13.19 -27.95 -23.57
CA HIS A 69 13.24 -27.84 -22.12
C HIS A 69 12.71 -29.13 -21.48
N VAL A 70 13.60 -29.85 -20.83
CA VAL A 70 13.26 -31.03 -20.02
C VAL A 70 12.50 -30.58 -18.77
N TYR A 71 11.27 -31.06 -18.61
CA TYR A 71 10.54 -31.05 -17.34
C TYR A 71 10.35 -32.49 -16.84
N PRO A 72 10.24 -32.72 -15.51
CA PRO A 72 10.06 -34.05 -14.96
C PRO A 72 8.69 -34.66 -15.35
N PRO A 73 8.56 -36.00 -15.44
CA PRO A 73 7.31 -36.63 -15.82
C PRO A 73 6.24 -36.42 -14.75
N HIS A 74 5.11 -35.81 -15.14
CA HIS A 74 3.90 -35.80 -14.32
C HIS A 74 3.33 -37.23 -14.22
N LEU A 75 2.98 -37.63 -12.99
CA LEU A 75 2.31 -38.91 -12.73
C LEU A 75 0.96 -38.99 -13.46
N PRO A 76 0.57 -40.17 -13.97
CA PRO A 76 -0.71 -40.33 -14.66
C PRO A 76 -1.89 -40.12 -13.70
N PHE A 77 -2.94 -39.50 -14.22
CA PHE A 77 -4.20 -39.23 -13.51
C PHE A 77 -4.91 -40.53 -13.16
N ASP A 78 -5.10 -40.78 -11.85
CA ASP A 78 -5.82 -41.93 -11.31
C ASP A 78 -7.31 -41.58 -11.09
N PRO A 79 -8.24 -42.10 -11.91
CA PRO A 79 -9.67 -41.79 -11.80
C PRO A 79 -10.36 -42.44 -10.58
N SER A 80 -9.65 -43.23 -9.77
CA SER A 80 -10.20 -43.81 -8.53
C SER A 80 -10.09 -42.91 -7.30
N ARG A 81 -9.45 -41.73 -7.41
CA ARG A 81 -9.40 -40.73 -6.34
C ARG A 81 -10.51 -39.67 -6.45
N PRO A 82 -11.46 -39.58 -5.50
CA PRO A 82 -12.41 -38.46 -5.46
C PRO A 82 -11.68 -37.15 -5.11
N PRO A 83 -12.18 -35.99 -5.58
CA PRO A 83 -11.57 -34.69 -5.30
C PRO A 83 -11.67 -34.32 -3.81
N PRO A 84 -10.77 -33.47 -3.27
CA PRO A 84 -10.80 -33.08 -1.85
C PRO A 84 -12.10 -32.34 -1.49
N GLY A 85 -12.99 -33.04 -0.79
CA GLY A 85 -14.28 -32.52 -0.36
C GLY A 85 -14.18 -31.67 0.91
N TYR A 86 -15.00 -30.62 0.97
CA TYR A 86 -15.20 -29.77 2.13
C TYR A 86 -15.68 -30.59 3.35
N PHE A 87 -15.11 -30.31 4.53
CA PHE A 87 -15.61 -30.88 5.78
C PHE A 87 -16.93 -30.23 6.19
N ALA A 88 -18.02 -30.99 6.14
CA ALA A 88 -19.25 -30.70 6.87
C ALA A 88 -19.21 -31.41 8.23
N THR A 89 -19.46 -30.66 9.31
CA THR A 89 -19.47 -31.19 10.68
C THR A 89 -20.75 -31.97 10.97
N SER A 90 -20.62 -33.19 11.50
CA SER A 90 -21.75 -34.01 11.97
C SER A 90 -22.18 -33.63 13.40
N PRO A 91 -23.48 -33.74 13.75
CA PRO A 91 -23.98 -33.57 15.12
C PRO A 91 -24.24 -34.91 15.86
N GLY A 92 -24.12 -34.91 17.19
CA GLY A 92 -24.47 -36.01 18.10
C GLY A 92 -23.39 -36.28 19.16
N PRO A 93 -23.73 -36.72 20.40
CA PRO A 93 -24.79 -37.71 20.67
C PRO A 93 -25.77 -37.44 21.86
N THR A 94 -26.92 -38.12 21.75
CA THR A 94 -27.93 -38.61 22.73
C THR A 94 -27.79 -38.41 24.26
N PRO A 95 -28.94 -38.33 24.96
CA PRO A 95 -29.19 -39.00 26.23
C PRO A 95 -30.19 -40.19 26.14
N SER A 96 -30.28 -40.96 27.23
CA SER A 96 -30.86 -42.33 27.34
C SER A 96 -32.39 -42.47 27.33
N ALA A 97 -32.87 -43.67 26.96
CA ALA A 97 -34.19 -44.25 27.25
C ALA A 97 -34.30 -44.66 28.76
N SER A 98 -35.42 -45.13 29.37
CA SER A 98 -36.54 -45.99 28.88
C SER A 98 -37.87 -45.75 29.69
N PRO A 99 -38.91 -46.64 29.80
CA PRO A 99 -40.25 -46.30 29.27
C PRO A 99 -41.49 -46.62 30.17
N SER A 100 -42.69 -46.49 29.59
CA SER A 100 -44.02 -47.01 30.05
C SER A 100 -44.70 -46.27 31.23
N SER A 101 -46.04 -46.19 31.35
CA SER A 101 -47.16 -46.92 30.70
C SER A 101 -48.47 -46.10 30.54
N ASN A 102 -49.38 -46.61 29.71
CA ASN A 102 -50.78 -46.22 29.47
C ASN A 102 -51.61 -45.69 30.67
N LEU A 103 -52.56 -44.76 30.41
CA LEU A 103 -54.02 -45.01 30.47
C LEU A 103 -54.87 -43.77 30.07
N LYS A 104 -55.88 -44.00 29.22
CA LYS A 104 -57.13 -43.22 28.95
C LYS A 104 -58.30 -44.19 29.19
N PRO A 105 -59.61 -43.82 29.30
CA PRO A 105 -60.34 -42.63 28.79
C PRO A 105 -61.19 -41.94 29.90
N GLY A 106 -62.15 -41.00 29.70
CA GLY A 106 -62.78 -40.35 28.54
C GLY A 106 -63.91 -39.38 28.98
N HIS A 107 -64.70 -38.82 28.04
CA HIS A 107 -65.84 -37.87 28.21
C HIS A 107 -65.51 -36.47 28.80
N SER A 108 -66.29 -35.39 28.57
CA SER A 108 -67.20 -34.97 27.48
C SER A 108 -67.58 -33.48 27.71
N GLU A 109 -68.16 -32.82 26.71
CA GLU A 109 -68.88 -31.52 26.73
C GLU A 109 -68.09 -30.20 26.61
N ASP A 110 -68.68 -29.33 25.77
CA ASP A 110 -68.31 -28.00 25.26
C ASP A 110 -69.62 -27.17 25.19
N PRO A 111 -69.62 -25.83 24.96
CA PRO A 111 -68.59 -24.81 25.17
C PRO A 111 -69.14 -23.80 26.23
N PRO A 112 -69.63 -22.55 25.95
CA PRO A 112 -69.18 -21.44 25.09
C PRO A 112 -68.09 -20.56 25.77
N GLY A 113 -67.50 -19.53 25.16
CA GLY A 113 -67.67 -18.94 23.82
C GLY A 113 -67.83 -17.41 23.89
N PHE A 114 -66.75 -16.64 23.69
CA PHE A 114 -66.76 -15.17 23.43
C PHE A 114 -65.51 -14.72 22.66
N HIS A 115 -65.57 -13.53 22.04
CA HIS A 115 -64.79 -13.11 20.86
C HIS A 115 -63.45 -12.39 21.14
N LEU A 116 -62.50 -12.55 20.19
CA LEU A 116 -61.61 -11.58 19.47
C LEU A 116 -61.18 -10.22 20.13
N PRO A 117 -60.05 -9.58 19.74
CA PRO A 117 -59.43 -9.66 18.40
C PRO A 117 -57.91 -9.86 18.28
N HIS A 118 -57.56 -10.24 17.05
CA HIS A 118 -56.23 -10.27 16.42
C HIS A 118 -55.56 -8.88 16.41
N ARG A 119 -54.22 -8.85 16.35
CA ARG A 119 -53.48 -7.72 15.76
C ARG A 119 -52.25 -8.24 15.02
N ASP A 120 -52.17 -7.90 13.74
CA ASP A 120 -51.29 -8.55 12.79
C ASP A 120 -49.84 -8.05 12.86
N TYR A 121 -48.89 -8.95 12.57
CA TYR A 121 -47.55 -8.60 12.10
C TYR A 121 -47.40 -9.16 10.69
N GLN A 122 -47.35 -8.28 9.70
CA GLN A 122 -47.14 -8.66 8.30
C GLN A 122 -45.65 -8.93 8.05
N SER A 123 -45.31 -10.18 7.76
CA SER A 123 -44.08 -10.57 7.08
C SER A 123 -44.33 -10.51 5.57
N ASN A 124 -43.61 -9.64 4.86
CA ASN A 124 -43.75 -9.46 3.42
C ASN A 124 -42.56 -10.09 2.68
N THR A 125 -42.80 -11.15 1.92
CA THR A 125 -41.83 -11.82 1.05
C THR A 125 -42.46 -12.15 -0.29
N ASP A 126 -41.76 -11.76 -1.35
CA ASP A 126 -41.82 -12.29 -2.72
C ASP A 126 -43.14 -12.29 -3.49
N ASN A 127 -43.19 -11.53 -4.60
CA ASN A 127 -43.58 -12.15 -5.86
C ASN A 127 -42.98 -11.50 -7.13
N TYR A 128 -42.87 -12.32 -8.16
CA TYR A 128 -42.30 -12.07 -9.49
C TYR A 128 -43.16 -11.16 -10.37
N HIS A 129 -42.59 -10.64 -11.47
CA HIS A 129 -43.10 -10.51 -12.86
C HIS A 129 -41.89 -9.99 -13.69
N ARG A 130 -41.34 -10.59 -14.77
CA ARG A 130 -41.78 -11.44 -15.89
C ARG A 130 -42.66 -10.78 -16.97
N GLY A 131 -42.04 -9.82 -17.67
CA GLY A 131 -41.99 -9.77 -19.14
C GLY A 131 -43.27 -9.42 -19.94
N HIS A 132 -43.14 -8.42 -20.81
CA HIS A 132 -43.83 -8.43 -22.11
C HIS A 132 -42.90 -7.89 -23.21
N PHE A 133 -43.04 -8.46 -24.40
CA PHE A 133 -42.32 -8.13 -25.62
C PHE A 133 -43.33 -7.51 -26.58
N ASP A 134 -42.92 -6.61 -27.46
CA ASP A 134 -43.59 -6.40 -28.76
C ASP A 134 -42.67 -5.71 -29.77
N GLN A 135 -42.76 -6.16 -31.03
CA GLN A 135 -42.02 -5.62 -32.18
C GLN A 135 -42.97 -5.37 -33.35
N THR A 136 -43.09 -4.12 -33.78
CA THR A 136 -43.47 -3.70 -35.15
C THR A 136 -42.89 -2.29 -35.37
N GLY A 137 -42.46 -1.82 -36.55
CA GLY A 137 -42.21 -2.46 -37.85
C GLY A 137 -41.73 -1.43 -38.90
N SER A 138 -40.86 -1.86 -39.81
CA SER A 138 -40.57 -1.34 -41.17
C SER A 138 -40.35 0.16 -41.51
N PHE A 139 -39.12 0.45 -41.96
CA PHE A 139 -38.72 1.18 -43.20
C PHE A 139 -39.52 2.39 -43.74
N SER A 140 -38.86 3.55 -43.91
CA SER A 140 -38.36 4.02 -45.25
C SER A 140 -37.69 5.41 -45.27
N ASN A 141 -36.50 5.46 -45.88
CA ASN A 141 -35.84 6.49 -46.71
C ASN A 141 -35.91 8.03 -46.48
N SER A 142 -34.70 8.61 -46.67
CA SER A 142 -34.36 9.92 -47.28
C SER A 142 -34.78 11.24 -46.63
N ALA A 143 -33.81 11.96 -46.04
CA ALA A 143 -33.30 13.24 -46.58
C ALA A 143 -32.09 13.77 -45.75
N THR A 144 -31.09 14.34 -46.41
CA THR A 144 -30.10 15.25 -45.77
C THR A 144 -30.74 16.62 -45.52
N PRO A 145 -30.39 17.35 -44.43
CA PRO A 145 -29.43 18.45 -44.65
C PRO A 145 -28.53 18.87 -43.46
N SER A 146 -27.49 19.62 -43.83
CA SER A 146 -26.80 20.72 -43.12
C SER A 146 -26.31 20.59 -41.67
N TYR A 147 -24.98 20.74 -41.57
CA TYR A 147 -24.22 21.28 -40.45
C TYR A 147 -24.89 22.47 -39.71
N GLN A 148 -25.04 22.36 -38.38
CA GLN A 148 -24.80 23.46 -37.45
C GLN A 148 -24.51 22.87 -36.05
N SER A 149 -23.33 23.19 -35.50
CA SER A 149 -22.83 22.63 -34.23
C SER A 149 -22.91 23.67 -33.12
N SER A 150 -23.99 23.68 -32.35
CA SER A 150 -24.16 24.48 -31.14
C SER A 150 -24.07 23.58 -29.89
N PHE A 151 -22.88 23.49 -29.30
CA PHE A 151 -22.71 22.83 -27.99
C PHE A 151 -23.20 23.74 -26.85
N GLN A 152 -24.46 23.58 -26.46
CA GLN A 152 -24.92 23.94 -25.12
C GLN A 152 -24.82 22.70 -24.22
N SER A 153 -23.81 22.65 -23.35
CA SER A 153 -23.73 21.62 -22.31
C SER A 153 -24.61 22.03 -21.13
N ASN A 154 -25.86 21.54 -21.14
CA ASN A 154 -26.76 21.61 -20.00
C ASN A 154 -26.52 20.36 -19.14
N ASN A 155 -26.02 20.53 -17.91
CA ASN A 155 -25.66 19.42 -17.03
C ASN A 155 -26.36 19.61 -15.68
N ASN A 156 -27.24 18.70 -15.29
CA ASN A 156 -28.06 18.86 -14.09
C ASN A 156 -28.24 17.52 -13.33
N ASN A 157 -27.65 17.46 -12.13
CA ASN A 157 -28.00 16.57 -11.01
C ASN A 157 -27.79 15.03 -11.22
N ILE A 158 -27.82 14.15 -10.20
CA ILE A 158 -28.41 14.20 -8.86
C ILE A 158 -27.51 13.46 -7.82
N LEU A 159 -27.76 13.74 -6.54
CA LEU A 159 -27.59 12.89 -5.34
C LEU A 159 -26.29 13.08 -4.52
N ALA A 160 -26.27 13.22 -3.18
CA ALA A 160 -27.09 13.91 -2.15
C ALA A 160 -26.75 13.25 -0.79
N HIS A 161 -26.55 14.06 0.28
CA HIS A 161 -26.92 13.82 1.69
C HIS A 161 -26.26 14.89 2.58
N ASN A 162 -27.05 15.80 3.16
CA ASN A 162 -27.64 15.71 4.51
C ASN A 162 -26.65 15.97 5.66
N TYR A 163 -26.69 17.19 6.18
CA TYR A 163 -26.52 17.46 7.61
C TYR A 163 -27.69 18.31 8.09
N SER A 164 -28.32 17.88 9.20
CA SER A 164 -29.42 18.58 9.85
C SER A 164 -28.87 19.30 11.08
N VAL A 165 -29.17 20.60 11.23
CA VAL A 165 -28.90 21.38 12.45
C VAL A 165 -30.14 22.23 12.73
N ASP A 166 -30.57 22.24 13.99
CA ASP A 166 -31.87 22.76 14.41
C ASP A 166 -32.04 24.28 14.20
N HIS A 167 -33.24 24.66 13.80
CA HIS A 167 -33.70 26.03 13.92
C HIS A 167 -34.21 26.31 15.34
N HIS A 168 -33.65 27.33 15.99
CA HIS A 168 -34.34 28.07 17.04
C HIS A 168 -34.53 29.53 16.61
N ASN A 169 -35.78 29.96 16.70
CA ASN A 169 -36.29 31.22 16.15
C ASN A 169 -36.49 32.21 17.30
N GLN A 170 -35.87 33.39 17.22
CA GLN A 170 -36.07 34.50 18.16
C GLN A 170 -36.13 35.83 17.39
N ASN A 171 -37.05 36.69 17.82
CA ASN A 171 -37.45 37.93 17.16
C ASN A 171 -36.53 39.13 17.49
N TYR A 172 -36.82 40.28 16.86
CA TYR A 172 -36.32 41.66 17.10
C TYR A 172 -35.08 42.13 16.29
N PRO A 173 -34.95 43.45 16.00
CA PRO A 173 -34.64 43.89 14.65
C PRO A 173 -33.43 44.84 14.53
N SER A 174 -33.04 45.08 13.28
CA SER A 174 -32.33 46.27 12.78
C SER A 174 -31.13 46.79 13.58
N ARG A 175 -29.92 46.36 13.18
CA ARG A 175 -28.73 47.22 13.24
C ARG A 175 -27.74 46.85 12.13
N ALA A 176 -27.43 47.82 11.27
CA ALA A 176 -26.45 47.64 10.19
C ALA A 176 -25.01 47.54 10.76
N PRO A 177 -24.19 46.56 10.32
CA PRO A 177 -22.73 46.58 10.51
C PRO A 177 -22.02 47.31 9.35
N PRO A 178 -20.80 47.82 9.57
CA PRO A 178 -20.10 48.72 8.64
C PRO A 178 -19.33 47.99 7.52
N ASP A 179 -19.00 48.75 6.48
CA ASP A 179 -18.22 48.30 5.32
C ASP A 179 -16.84 47.72 5.70
N HIS A 180 -16.55 46.52 5.21
CA HIS A 180 -15.19 46.00 5.09
C HIS A 180 -14.77 46.08 3.60
N PRO A 181 -13.61 46.70 3.28
CA PRO A 181 -13.20 46.86 1.89
C PRO A 181 -12.85 45.52 1.23
N ASP A 182 -13.38 45.37 0.02
CA ASP A 182 -13.32 44.14 -0.77
C ASP A 182 -11.89 43.82 -1.23
N LYS A 183 -11.30 42.72 -0.73
CA LYS A 183 -9.95 42.28 -1.09
C LYS A 183 -9.84 41.72 -2.53
N ASN A 184 -10.93 41.72 -3.29
CA ASN A 184 -10.98 41.17 -4.64
C ASN A 184 -10.56 42.14 -5.76
N SER A 185 -10.55 43.46 -5.53
CA SER A 185 -10.19 44.44 -6.59
C SER A 185 -8.75 44.23 -7.10
N ASN A 186 -7.79 44.06 -6.19
CA ASN A 186 -6.37 44.04 -6.54
C ASN A 186 -5.95 42.84 -7.40
N LYS A 187 -6.69 41.72 -7.40
CA LYS A 187 -6.36 40.58 -8.27
C LYS A 187 -6.59 40.88 -9.74
N SER A 188 -7.66 41.62 -10.07
CA SER A 188 -7.99 41.91 -11.46
C SER A 188 -6.99 42.87 -12.11
N ASP A 189 -6.36 43.75 -11.34
CA ASP A 189 -5.30 44.65 -11.84
C ASP A 189 -3.96 43.93 -12.02
N GLU A 190 -3.60 43.00 -11.10
CA GLU A 190 -2.43 42.13 -11.26
C GLU A 190 -2.57 41.21 -12.48
N ASP A 191 -3.73 40.57 -12.67
CA ASP A 191 -4.02 39.73 -13.85
C ASP A 191 -3.97 40.56 -15.16
N ALA A 192 -4.45 41.81 -15.13
CA ALA A 192 -4.38 42.73 -16.28
C ALA A 192 -2.93 43.21 -16.58
N TRP A 193 -2.11 43.39 -15.55
CA TRP A 193 -0.69 43.73 -15.71
C TRP A 193 0.12 42.55 -16.23
N GLN A 194 -0.12 41.35 -15.71
CA GLN A 194 0.46 40.10 -16.18
C GLN A 194 0.11 39.83 -17.65
N THR A 195 -1.16 40.05 -18.04
CA THR A 195 -1.60 39.91 -19.44
C THR A 195 -0.83 40.84 -20.39
N LYS A 196 -0.59 42.10 -19.99
CA LYS A 196 0.23 43.05 -20.77
C LYS A 196 1.70 42.64 -20.86
N GLN A 197 2.28 42.07 -19.79
CA GLN A 197 3.63 41.52 -19.87
C GLN A 197 3.72 40.34 -20.82
N ASP A 198 2.73 39.44 -20.78
CA ASP A 198 2.69 38.26 -21.65
C ASP A 198 2.49 38.66 -23.13
N GLU A 199 1.66 39.67 -23.44
CA GLU A 199 1.55 40.25 -24.79
C GLU A 199 2.86 40.86 -25.30
N GLN A 200 3.58 41.60 -24.44
CA GLN A 200 4.90 42.15 -24.77
C GLN A 200 5.94 41.04 -24.96
N TRP A 201 5.89 39.98 -24.16
CA TRP A 201 6.77 38.82 -24.28
C TRP A 201 6.48 38.03 -25.57
N VAL A 202 5.21 37.75 -25.90
CA VAL A 202 4.81 37.06 -27.13
C VAL A 202 5.21 37.88 -28.37
N SER A 203 4.95 39.18 -28.37
CA SER A 203 5.35 40.05 -29.49
C SER A 203 6.87 40.13 -29.65
N ALA A 204 7.65 40.22 -28.56
CA ALA A 204 9.11 40.15 -28.59
C ALA A 204 9.63 38.77 -29.05
N PHE A 205 9.00 37.68 -28.62
CA PHE A 205 9.33 36.31 -29.04
C PHE A 205 9.10 36.11 -30.54
N LEU A 206 7.97 36.58 -31.08
CA LEU A 206 7.67 36.56 -32.51
C LEU A 206 8.67 37.40 -33.31
N HIS A 207 9.02 38.61 -32.84
CA HIS A 207 10.04 39.46 -33.48
C HIS A 207 11.45 38.86 -33.45
N ARG A 208 11.82 38.12 -32.40
CA ARG A 208 13.07 37.35 -32.39
C ARG A 208 13.01 36.22 -33.41
N ARG A 209 11.88 35.49 -33.48
CA ARG A 209 11.71 34.33 -34.36
C ARG A 209 11.67 34.69 -35.86
N THR A 210 11.14 35.86 -36.23
CA THR A 210 11.20 36.38 -37.61
C THR A 210 12.60 36.87 -37.99
N LYS A 211 13.34 37.49 -37.06
CA LYS A 211 14.75 37.89 -37.27
C LYS A 211 15.73 36.71 -37.30
N THR A 212 15.39 35.57 -36.69
CA THR A 212 16.19 34.33 -36.73
C THR A 212 15.72 33.33 -37.80
N ALA A 213 15.00 33.76 -38.83
CA ALA A 213 14.93 32.99 -40.06
C ALA A 213 16.35 32.92 -40.66
N PRO A 214 16.95 31.72 -40.83
CA PRO A 214 18.30 31.64 -41.38
C PRO A 214 18.30 32.21 -42.80
N PRO A 215 19.28 33.07 -43.17
CA PRO A 215 19.41 33.51 -44.56
C PRO A 215 19.54 32.27 -45.44
N SER A 216 18.79 32.26 -46.56
CA SER A 216 18.67 31.10 -47.44
C SER A 216 20.05 30.53 -47.74
N ALA A 217 20.27 29.28 -47.33
CA ALA A 217 21.58 28.66 -47.45
C ALA A 217 21.97 28.59 -48.93
N LYS A 218 22.98 29.37 -49.32
CA LYS A 218 23.55 29.34 -50.68
C LYS A 218 23.81 27.87 -51.06
N PRO A 219 23.47 27.43 -52.28
CA PRO A 219 23.71 26.06 -52.70
C PRO A 219 25.21 25.78 -52.68
N SER A 220 25.68 25.10 -51.63
CA SER A 220 27.06 24.61 -51.60
C SER A 220 27.25 23.58 -52.70
N PRO A 221 28.41 23.51 -53.37
CA PRO A 221 28.67 22.57 -54.48
C PRO A 221 28.35 21.13 -54.06
N PRO A 222 28.00 20.24 -55.01
CA PRO A 222 27.46 18.90 -54.72
C PRO A 222 28.43 18.08 -53.85
N LYS A 223 28.16 18.08 -52.53
CA LYS A 223 28.97 17.39 -51.52
C LYS A 223 28.73 15.90 -51.63
N HIS A 224 29.48 15.22 -52.51
CA HIS A 224 29.42 13.78 -52.75
C HIS A 224 28.99 13.00 -51.50
N THR A 225 27.75 12.51 -51.52
CA THR A 225 27.13 11.93 -50.34
C THR A 225 27.54 10.46 -50.22
N VAL A 226 27.32 9.87 -49.05
CA VAL A 226 27.48 8.42 -48.87
C VAL A 226 26.48 7.65 -49.74
N SER A 227 25.37 8.27 -50.17
CA SER A 227 24.44 7.69 -51.13
C SER A 227 25.05 7.62 -52.53
N ASP A 228 25.61 8.72 -53.04
CA ASP A 228 26.18 8.80 -54.39
C ASP A 228 27.35 7.81 -54.56
N PHE A 229 28.18 7.65 -53.52
CA PHE A 229 29.25 6.64 -53.52
C PHE A 229 28.69 5.21 -53.53
N ARG A 230 27.62 4.95 -52.76
CA ARG A 230 26.93 3.66 -52.73
C ARG A 230 26.27 3.33 -54.07
N GLU A 231 25.67 4.33 -54.71
CA GLU A 231 25.05 4.23 -56.03
C GLU A 231 26.09 3.90 -57.10
N LYS A 232 27.18 4.67 -57.19
CA LYS A 232 28.29 4.38 -58.11
C LYS A 232 28.90 2.99 -57.89
N LEU A 233 29.02 2.55 -56.63
CA LEU A 233 29.48 1.20 -56.30
C LEU A 233 28.51 0.13 -56.84
N TYR A 234 27.20 0.29 -56.66
CA TYR A 234 26.22 -0.63 -57.23
C TYR A 234 26.19 -0.61 -58.76
N THR A 235 26.33 0.56 -59.39
CA THR A 235 26.44 0.67 -60.85
C THR A 235 27.72 -0.01 -61.37
N ALA A 236 28.84 0.11 -60.66
CA ALA A 236 30.08 -0.61 -61.00
C ALA A 236 29.91 -2.13 -60.89
N VAL A 237 29.25 -2.62 -59.83
CA VAL A 237 28.92 -4.06 -59.68
C VAL A 237 27.97 -4.52 -60.80
N LYS A 238 26.98 -3.71 -61.20
CA LYS A 238 26.10 -4.02 -62.33
C LYS A 238 26.86 -4.13 -63.65
N MET A 239 27.75 -3.17 -63.96
CA MET A 239 28.60 -3.22 -65.15
C MET A 239 29.56 -4.41 -65.16
N LEU A 240 30.00 -4.89 -63.98
CA LEU A 240 30.80 -6.12 -63.86
C LEU A 240 29.98 -7.36 -64.27
N SER A 241 28.73 -7.47 -63.81
CA SER A 241 27.83 -8.56 -64.22
C SER A 241 27.53 -8.53 -65.72
N GLU A 242 27.16 -7.36 -66.26
CA GLU A 242 26.91 -7.19 -67.69
C GLU A 242 28.15 -7.51 -68.54
N LEU A 243 29.35 -7.13 -68.09
CA LEU A 243 30.61 -7.50 -68.76
C LEU A 243 30.85 -9.02 -68.71
N SER A 244 30.54 -9.69 -67.60
CA SER A 244 30.65 -11.15 -67.49
C SER A 244 29.71 -11.88 -68.44
N GLU A 245 28.48 -11.37 -68.61
CA GLU A 245 27.51 -11.90 -69.57
C GLU A 245 28.01 -11.75 -71.01
N VAL A 246 28.51 -10.56 -71.38
CA VAL A 246 29.06 -10.32 -72.74
C VAL A 246 30.36 -11.12 -72.99
N CYS A 247 31.19 -11.36 -71.98
CA CYS A 247 32.32 -12.27 -72.10
C CYS A 247 31.88 -13.73 -72.33
N GLN A 248 30.74 -14.15 -71.77
CA GLN A 248 30.18 -15.48 -72.01
C GLN A 248 29.54 -15.57 -73.41
N THR A 249 28.88 -14.52 -73.92
CA THR A 249 28.36 -14.52 -75.30
C THR A 249 29.49 -14.53 -76.32
N LEU A 250 30.57 -13.79 -76.10
CA LEU A 250 31.80 -13.84 -76.91
C LEU A 250 32.37 -15.26 -77.03
N LYS A 251 32.44 -15.98 -75.91
CA LYS A 251 32.93 -17.36 -75.87
C LYS A 251 32.04 -18.34 -76.65
N ASN A 252 30.75 -18.03 -76.78
CA ASN A 252 29.76 -18.88 -77.45
C ASN A 252 29.58 -18.54 -78.95
N ASN A 253 30.14 -17.44 -79.47
CA ASN A 253 29.94 -16.95 -80.84
C ASN A 253 31.26 -16.86 -81.64
N LEU A 254 32.16 -17.82 -81.47
CA LEU A 254 33.48 -17.83 -82.13
C LEU A 254 33.42 -18.02 -83.66
N GLU A 255 32.31 -18.53 -84.20
CA GLU A 255 32.14 -18.83 -85.63
C GLU A 255 31.43 -17.72 -86.41
N ASN A 256 30.94 -16.68 -85.73
CA ASN A 256 30.13 -15.61 -86.33
C ASN A 256 30.82 -14.24 -86.17
N GLU A 257 31.69 -13.91 -87.13
CA GLU A 257 32.54 -12.71 -87.14
C GLU A 257 31.80 -11.40 -86.83
N SER A 258 30.59 -11.18 -87.36
CA SER A 258 29.84 -9.95 -87.09
C SER A 258 29.32 -9.89 -85.65
N ALA A 259 28.66 -10.95 -85.18
CA ALA A 259 28.18 -11.04 -83.80
C ALA A 259 29.31 -11.04 -82.77
N TRP A 260 30.49 -11.58 -83.14
CA TRP A 260 31.71 -11.53 -82.33
C TRP A 260 32.26 -10.11 -82.25
N THR A 261 32.35 -9.40 -83.38
CA THR A 261 32.85 -8.01 -83.45
C THR A 261 31.95 -7.04 -82.67
N ASP A 262 30.62 -7.19 -82.77
CA ASP A 262 29.65 -6.39 -82.01
C ASP A 262 29.73 -6.66 -80.50
N SER A 263 29.81 -7.94 -80.11
CA SER A 263 29.96 -8.33 -78.71
C SER A 263 31.30 -7.88 -78.12
N TYR A 264 32.38 -7.90 -78.92
CA TYR A 264 33.70 -7.44 -78.53
C TYR A 264 33.73 -5.93 -78.31
N SER A 265 33.11 -5.17 -79.21
CA SER A 265 32.97 -3.71 -79.10
C SER A 265 32.21 -3.34 -77.82
N ARG A 266 31.07 -3.99 -77.56
CA ARG A 266 30.28 -3.81 -76.33
C ARG A 266 31.05 -4.21 -75.06
N ALA A 267 31.86 -5.27 -75.10
CA ALA A 267 32.73 -5.64 -73.98
C ALA A 267 33.85 -4.60 -73.75
N ALA A 268 34.43 -4.03 -74.82
CA ALA A 268 35.45 -3.00 -74.73
C ALA A 268 34.90 -1.68 -74.15
N GLU A 269 33.68 -1.29 -74.53
CA GLU A 269 32.95 -0.16 -73.94
C GLU A 269 32.65 -0.40 -72.45
N LEU A 270 32.01 -1.51 -72.09
CA LEU A 270 31.71 -1.86 -70.69
C LEU A 270 32.98 -1.92 -69.82
N LYS A 271 34.07 -2.48 -70.34
CA LYS A 271 35.39 -2.50 -69.68
C LYS A 271 35.98 -1.11 -69.49
N SER A 272 35.71 -0.18 -70.39
CA SER A 272 36.18 1.21 -70.31
C SER A 272 35.36 2.02 -69.29
N SER A 273 34.03 1.95 -69.36
CA SER A 273 33.11 2.54 -68.38
C SER A 273 33.31 1.98 -66.96
N LEU A 274 33.58 0.68 -66.84
CA LEU A 274 33.93 0.05 -65.57
C LEU A 274 35.27 0.57 -65.03
N LYS A 275 36.32 0.67 -65.87
CA LYS A 275 37.62 1.25 -65.47
C LYS A 275 37.49 2.69 -65.00
N GLU A 276 36.66 3.50 -65.68
CA GLU A 276 36.41 4.88 -65.27
C GLU A 276 35.67 4.95 -63.93
N SER A 277 34.59 4.18 -63.77
CA SER A 277 33.87 4.08 -62.49
C SER A 277 34.80 3.62 -61.36
N LEU A 278 35.62 2.60 -61.60
CA LEU A 278 36.58 2.09 -60.63
C LEU A 278 37.62 3.14 -60.24
N ARG A 279 38.17 3.91 -61.21
CA ARG A 279 39.06 5.05 -60.91
C ARG A 279 38.40 6.06 -59.97
N THR A 280 37.11 6.36 -60.17
CA THR A 280 36.38 7.31 -59.30
C THR A 280 36.03 6.77 -57.91
N LEU A 281 36.04 5.44 -57.73
CA LEU A 281 35.76 4.71 -56.48
C LEU A 281 37.04 4.33 -55.71
N SER A 282 38.16 4.12 -56.41
CA SER A 282 39.47 3.78 -55.85
C SER A 282 40.31 4.99 -55.42
N ASP A 283 39.82 6.21 -55.67
CA ASP A 283 40.38 7.45 -55.14
C ASP A 283 40.45 7.40 -53.59
N PRO A 284 41.67 7.39 -52.99
CA PRO A 284 41.85 7.17 -51.56
C PRO A 284 41.21 8.27 -50.72
N ASP A 285 41.23 9.53 -51.17
CA ASP A 285 40.66 10.65 -50.44
C ASP A 285 39.13 10.55 -50.37
N ARG A 286 38.50 10.09 -51.45
CA ARG A 286 37.06 9.80 -51.49
C ARG A 286 36.69 8.64 -50.58
N VAL A 287 37.45 7.54 -50.63
CA VAL A 287 37.23 6.37 -49.78
C VAL A 287 37.34 6.75 -48.30
N ASP A 288 38.37 7.51 -47.93
CA ASP A 288 38.58 7.92 -46.54
C ASP A 288 37.58 8.99 -46.08
N MET A 289 37.14 9.90 -46.95
CA MET A 289 36.00 10.78 -46.66
C MET A 289 34.74 9.95 -46.35
N VAL A 290 34.45 8.90 -47.13
CA VAL A 290 33.27 8.05 -46.90
C VAL A 290 33.40 7.24 -45.62
N LYS A 291 34.57 6.64 -45.34
CA LYS A 291 34.86 5.98 -44.05
C LYS A 291 34.65 6.93 -42.86
N LYS A 292 35.20 8.15 -42.93
CA LYS A 292 35.04 9.20 -41.89
C LYS A 292 33.56 9.56 -41.69
N LYS A 293 32.78 9.77 -42.77
CA LYS A 293 31.33 10.03 -42.70
C LYS A 293 30.56 8.84 -42.07
N LEU A 294 30.89 7.60 -42.44
CA LEU A 294 30.27 6.40 -41.86
C LEU A 294 30.59 6.23 -40.37
N ALA A 295 31.83 6.49 -39.95
CA ALA A 295 32.23 6.48 -38.54
C ALA A 295 31.44 7.52 -37.72
N LEU A 296 31.29 8.74 -38.24
CA LEU A 296 30.46 9.79 -37.63
C LEU A 296 28.98 9.38 -37.54
N MET A 297 28.43 8.75 -38.57
CA MET A 297 27.06 8.21 -38.55
C MET A 297 26.89 7.09 -37.51
N LYS A 298 27.86 6.18 -37.38
CA LYS A 298 27.88 5.12 -36.36
C LYS A 298 27.93 5.71 -34.96
N LYS A 299 28.83 6.68 -34.72
CA LYS A 299 28.95 7.42 -33.43
C LYS A 299 27.67 8.18 -33.08
N LYS A 300 27.05 8.87 -34.05
CA LYS A 300 25.75 9.55 -33.86
C LYS A 300 24.63 8.57 -33.50
N ARG A 301 24.50 7.46 -34.23
CA ARG A 301 23.49 6.41 -33.94
C ARG A 301 23.70 5.78 -32.57
N ALA A 302 24.96 5.50 -32.19
CA ALA A 302 25.28 4.98 -30.86
C ALA A 302 24.90 5.96 -29.73
N ARG A 303 25.24 7.26 -29.87
CA ARG A 303 24.83 8.31 -28.91
C ARG A 303 23.31 8.40 -28.80
N MET A 304 22.59 8.36 -29.91
CA MET A 304 21.12 8.42 -29.91
C MET A 304 20.48 7.18 -29.25
N ARG A 305 21.07 5.99 -29.40
CA ARG A 305 20.63 4.78 -28.70
C ARG A 305 20.88 4.88 -27.20
N ARG A 306 22.08 5.29 -26.77
CA ARG A 306 22.40 5.51 -25.34
C ARG A 306 21.44 6.52 -24.71
N LYS A 307 21.27 7.70 -25.30
CA LYS A 307 20.31 8.71 -24.82
C LYS A 307 18.84 8.24 -24.89
N LYS A 308 18.50 7.21 -25.66
CA LYS A 308 17.14 6.61 -25.61
C LYS A 308 17.04 5.63 -24.43
N ALA A 309 18.02 4.75 -24.24
CA ALA A 309 18.05 3.80 -23.12
C ALA A 309 18.03 4.52 -21.77
N GLU A 310 18.90 5.51 -21.60
CA GLU A 310 18.99 6.39 -20.41
C GLU A 310 17.64 7.02 -20.03
N ARG A 311 16.85 7.50 -21.02
CA ARG A 311 15.50 8.05 -20.78
C ARG A 311 14.43 7.00 -20.54
N GLU A 312 14.63 5.77 -20.99
CA GLU A 312 13.72 4.66 -20.70
C GLU A 312 13.96 4.16 -19.27
N GLU A 313 15.23 4.05 -18.87
CA GLU A 313 15.69 3.71 -17.53
C GLU A 313 15.26 4.78 -16.50
N GLU A 314 15.47 6.06 -16.79
CA GLU A 314 14.96 7.17 -15.96
C GLU A 314 13.43 7.14 -15.82
N LYS A 315 12.71 6.85 -16.91
CA LYS A 315 11.24 6.69 -16.88
C LYS A 315 10.81 5.49 -16.04
N GLN A 316 11.49 4.34 -16.17
CA GLN A 316 11.22 3.15 -15.35
C GLN A 316 11.53 3.38 -13.88
N GLU A 317 12.60 4.12 -13.53
CA GLU A 317 12.92 4.50 -12.16
C GLU A 317 11.90 5.51 -11.58
N GLN A 318 11.38 6.43 -12.41
CA GLN A 318 10.27 7.32 -12.01
C GLN A 318 8.97 6.53 -11.79
N GLU A 319 8.64 5.58 -12.67
CA GLU A 319 7.47 4.70 -12.53
C GLU A 319 7.59 3.78 -11.31
N ALA A 320 8.76 3.21 -11.05
CA ALA A 320 9.03 2.41 -9.85
C ALA A 320 8.89 3.24 -8.56
N ARG A 321 9.43 4.46 -8.52
CA ARG A 321 9.27 5.40 -7.38
C ARG A 321 7.84 5.91 -7.22
N ALA A 322 7.04 5.95 -8.29
CA ALA A 322 5.62 6.25 -8.20
C ALA A 322 4.85 5.05 -7.62
N ALA A 323 5.10 3.84 -8.12
CA ALA A 323 4.48 2.61 -7.64
C ALA A 323 4.83 2.31 -6.17
N GLU A 324 6.05 2.60 -5.71
CA GLU A 324 6.43 2.47 -4.30
C GLU A 324 5.61 3.42 -3.40
N LYS A 325 5.41 4.67 -3.84
CA LYS A 325 4.58 5.66 -3.12
C LYS A 325 3.11 5.24 -3.09
N GLU A 326 2.58 4.75 -4.21
CA GLU A 326 1.21 4.24 -4.32
C GLU A 326 1.01 3.03 -3.40
N ALA A 327 1.90 2.04 -3.45
CA ALA A 327 1.88 0.89 -2.54
C ALA A 327 2.01 1.29 -1.05
N ALA A 328 2.77 2.35 -0.73
CA ALA A 328 2.85 2.89 0.61
C ALA A 328 1.54 3.58 1.06
N ILE A 329 0.86 4.29 0.15
CA ILE A 329 -0.47 4.87 0.37
C ILE A 329 -1.50 3.76 0.61
N ASP A 330 -1.57 2.76 -0.26
CA ASP A 330 -2.48 1.62 -0.14
C ASP A 330 -2.26 0.85 1.16
N LYS A 331 -1.00 0.59 1.53
CA LYS A 331 -0.64 -0.03 2.81
C LYS A 331 -1.09 0.81 4.01
N HIS A 332 -1.12 2.14 3.90
CA HIS A 332 -1.67 3.01 4.95
C HIS A 332 -3.20 3.01 4.95
N GLN A 333 -3.86 3.08 3.79
CA GLN A 333 -5.31 3.00 3.66
C GLN A 333 -5.85 1.66 4.21
N MET A 334 -5.24 0.54 3.83
CA MET A 334 -5.59 -0.79 4.31
C MET A 334 -5.50 -0.89 5.84
N LYS A 335 -4.43 -0.35 6.44
CA LYS A 335 -4.32 -0.26 7.91
C LYS A 335 -5.43 0.57 8.53
N LYS A 336 -5.81 1.70 7.92
CA LYS A 336 -6.90 2.55 8.42
C LYS A 336 -8.27 1.89 8.29
N ILE A 337 -8.52 1.16 7.21
CA ILE A 337 -9.73 0.35 7.03
C ILE A 337 -9.79 -0.73 8.11
N GLN A 338 -8.70 -1.47 8.33
CA GLN A 338 -8.60 -2.49 9.39
C GLN A 338 -8.83 -1.89 10.79
N GLU A 339 -8.18 -0.77 11.14
CA GLU A 339 -8.41 -0.07 12.41
C GLU A 339 -9.87 0.37 12.62
N ILE A 340 -10.59 0.72 11.54
CA ILE A 340 -12.01 1.11 11.60
C ILE A 340 -12.90 -0.13 11.72
N GLU A 341 -12.58 -1.20 11.00
CA GLU A 341 -13.32 -2.46 11.03
C GLU A 341 -13.20 -3.16 12.39
N GLU A 342 -11.99 -3.22 12.97
CA GLU A 342 -11.75 -3.73 14.33
C GLU A 342 -12.59 -2.95 15.36
N LYS A 343 -12.54 -1.62 15.33
CA LYS A 343 -13.39 -0.74 16.18
C LYS A 343 -14.89 -0.89 15.90
N ASN A 344 -15.29 -1.42 14.75
CA ASN A 344 -16.69 -1.71 14.47
C ASN A 344 -17.10 -3.06 15.10
N ARG A 345 -16.28 -4.10 14.91
CA ARG A 345 -16.47 -5.41 15.56
C ARG A 345 -16.48 -5.32 17.09
N GLU A 346 -15.59 -4.52 17.69
CA GLU A 346 -15.59 -4.22 19.13
C GLU A 346 -16.91 -3.60 19.61
N ARG A 347 -17.44 -2.62 18.85
CA ARG A 347 -18.72 -1.96 19.17
C ARG A 347 -19.90 -2.93 19.01
N GLU A 348 -19.90 -3.76 17.97
CA GLU A 348 -20.93 -4.78 17.74
C GLU A 348 -20.93 -5.84 18.84
N LEU A 349 -19.75 -6.33 19.25
CA LEU A 349 -19.60 -7.27 20.37
C LEU A 349 -20.14 -6.67 21.67
N LYS A 350 -19.80 -5.41 21.97
CA LYS A 350 -20.32 -4.70 23.13
C LYS A 350 -21.85 -4.55 23.08
N LEU A 351 -22.41 -4.15 21.93
CA LEU A 351 -23.86 -4.02 21.76
C LEU A 351 -24.58 -5.36 21.92
N ALA A 352 -24.00 -6.46 21.43
CA ALA A 352 -24.53 -7.80 21.64
C ALA A 352 -24.53 -8.20 23.13
N ALA A 353 -23.44 -7.91 23.86
CA ALA A 353 -23.34 -8.17 25.29
C ALA A 353 -24.33 -7.32 26.12
N ASP A 354 -24.46 -6.03 25.81
CA ASP A 354 -25.45 -5.13 26.42
C ASP A 354 -26.89 -5.58 26.12
N ALA A 355 -27.17 -6.07 24.90
CA ALA A 355 -28.48 -6.60 24.53
C ALA A 355 -28.86 -7.83 25.37
N VAL A 356 -27.96 -8.81 25.52
CA VAL A 356 -28.19 -10.00 26.37
C VAL A 356 -28.41 -9.61 27.83
N LEU A 357 -27.61 -8.69 28.39
CA LEU A 357 -27.82 -8.18 29.75
C LEU A 357 -29.15 -7.45 29.92
N SER A 358 -29.56 -6.66 28.91
CA SER A 358 -30.85 -5.95 28.94
C SER A 358 -32.04 -6.92 28.96
N GLU A 359 -31.94 -8.04 28.24
CA GLU A 359 -32.95 -9.09 28.20
C GLU A 359 -33.07 -9.81 29.56
N VAL A 360 -31.94 -10.10 30.23
CA VAL A 360 -31.97 -10.67 31.59
C VAL A 360 -32.60 -9.70 32.59
N ARG A 361 -32.27 -8.41 32.52
CA ARG A 361 -32.90 -7.37 33.35
C ARG A 361 -34.41 -7.24 33.07
N ARG A 362 -34.83 -7.36 31.81
CA ARG A 362 -36.24 -7.40 31.42
C ARG A 362 -36.97 -8.59 32.06
N LYS A 363 -36.39 -9.79 32.01
CA LYS A 363 -36.92 -11.01 32.68
C LYS A 363 -37.03 -10.84 34.20
N GLN A 364 -36.04 -10.21 34.85
CA GLN A 364 -36.10 -9.89 36.29
C GLN A 364 -37.23 -8.90 36.61
N ALA A 365 -37.37 -7.82 35.82
CA ALA A 365 -38.43 -6.82 36.00
C ALA A 365 -39.83 -7.42 35.80
N ASP A 366 -39.99 -8.33 34.85
CA ASP A 366 -41.25 -9.05 34.63
C ASP A 366 -41.57 -10.01 35.79
N ALA A 367 -40.58 -10.75 36.31
CA ALA A 367 -40.76 -11.57 37.50
C ALA A 367 -41.22 -10.74 38.73
N LYS A 368 -40.70 -9.52 38.89
CA LYS A 368 -41.16 -8.56 39.91
C LYS A 368 -42.60 -8.11 39.64
N ARG A 369 -42.95 -7.75 38.40
CA ARG A 369 -44.31 -7.37 37.98
C ARG A 369 -45.32 -8.48 38.30
N MET A 370 -45.01 -9.73 37.96
CA MET A 370 -45.86 -10.89 38.30
C MET A 370 -46.05 -11.03 39.82
N LEU A 371 -44.99 -10.87 40.62
CA LEU A 371 -45.10 -10.93 42.07
C LEU A 371 -46.02 -9.82 42.63
N ASP A 372 -45.96 -8.62 42.07
CA ASP A 372 -46.81 -7.49 42.49
C ASP A 372 -48.28 -7.68 42.07
N ILE A 373 -48.55 -8.32 40.91
CA ILE A 373 -49.89 -8.78 40.54
C ILE A 373 -50.44 -9.79 41.56
N LEU A 374 -49.63 -10.78 41.98
CA LEU A 374 -50.06 -11.76 43.00
C LEU A 374 -50.33 -11.13 44.37
N LYS A 375 -49.69 -10.00 44.71
CA LYS A 375 -50.03 -9.22 45.92
C LYS A 375 -51.34 -8.46 45.75
N ALA A 376 -51.59 -7.89 44.57
CA ALA A 376 -52.84 -7.19 44.26
C ALA A 376 -54.04 -8.15 44.27
N LEU A 377 -53.89 -9.36 43.74
CA LEU A 377 -54.93 -10.41 43.78
C LEU A 377 -55.24 -10.88 45.21
N GLU A 378 -54.23 -11.05 46.07
CA GLU A 378 -54.43 -11.35 47.50
C GLU A 378 -55.25 -10.26 48.19
N LYS A 379 -54.86 -8.98 48.01
CA LYS A 379 -55.60 -7.83 48.55
C LYS A 379 -57.04 -7.78 48.04
N LEU A 380 -57.25 -7.98 46.74
CA LEU A 380 -58.59 -7.99 46.13
C LEU A 380 -59.47 -9.11 46.73
N ARG A 381 -58.92 -10.30 46.96
CA ARG A 381 -59.66 -11.38 47.61
C ARG A 381 -59.99 -11.08 49.07
N LYS A 382 -59.05 -10.49 49.84
CA LYS A 382 -59.29 -10.05 51.22
C LYS A 382 -60.44 -9.03 51.30
N LEU A 383 -60.42 -7.99 50.45
CA LEU A 383 -61.50 -7.00 50.36
C LEU A 383 -62.85 -7.64 49.97
N ARG A 384 -62.86 -8.60 49.04
CA ARG A 384 -64.08 -9.34 48.68
C ARG A 384 -64.62 -10.20 49.83
N LYS A 385 -63.75 -10.86 50.60
CA LYS A 385 -64.12 -11.60 51.81
C LYS A 385 -64.72 -10.67 52.87
N GLU A 386 -64.07 -9.56 53.17
CA GLU A 386 -64.57 -8.56 54.13
C GLU A 386 -65.94 -7.99 53.69
N ALA A 387 -66.11 -7.69 52.41
CA ALA A 387 -67.39 -7.22 51.86
C ALA A 387 -68.50 -8.29 51.91
N ALA A 388 -68.17 -9.58 51.75
CA ALA A 388 -69.11 -10.67 51.92
C ALA A 388 -69.51 -10.85 53.39
N SER A 389 -68.54 -10.85 54.32
CA SER A 389 -68.79 -10.94 55.77
C SER A 389 -69.68 -9.80 56.27
N ARG A 390 -69.49 -8.57 55.77
CA ARG A 390 -70.38 -7.43 56.08
C ARG A 390 -71.83 -7.61 55.59
N LYS A 391 -72.06 -8.50 54.61
CA LYS A 391 -73.38 -8.90 54.12
C LYS A 391 -73.91 -10.19 54.79
N GLY A 392 -73.23 -10.69 55.83
CA GLY A 392 -73.59 -11.95 56.51
C GLY A 392 -73.23 -13.22 55.73
N MET A 393 -72.55 -13.12 54.59
CA MET A 393 -72.15 -14.27 53.77
C MET A 393 -70.69 -14.62 54.05
N PHE A 394 -70.42 -15.83 54.52
CA PHE A 394 -69.07 -16.31 54.78
C PHE A 394 -68.64 -17.29 53.67
N PRO A 395 -67.65 -16.94 52.82
CA PRO A 395 -67.07 -17.89 51.86
C PRO A 395 -66.52 -19.14 52.57
N GLY A 396 -66.67 -20.31 51.94
CA GLY A 396 -66.21 -21.59 52.51
C GLY A 396 -64.69 -21.63 52.68
N LYS A 397 -64.23 -22.05 53.86
CA LYS A 397 -62.80 -22.04 54.27
C LYS A 397 -61.89 -22.79 53.29
N GLU A 398 -62.30 -23.97 52.84
CA GLU A 398 -61.59 -24.79 51.84
C GLU A 398 -61.24 -24.01 50.56
N SER A 399 -62.17 -23.17 50.08
CA SER A 399 -61.98 -22.39 48.86
C SER A 399 -60.90 -21.30 49.00
N ASP A 400 -60.65 -20.84 50.23
CA ASP A 400 -59.59 -19.89 50.55
C ASP A 400 -58.25 -20.59 50.76
N GLU A 401 -58.25 -21.76 51.40
CA GLU A 401 -57.05 -22.58 51.58
C GLU A 401 -56.48 -23.03 50.22
N VAL A 402 -57.33 -23.45 49.28
CA VAL A 402 -56.93 -23.76 47.90
C VAL A 402 -56.33 -22.54 47.19
N PHE A 403 -56.91 -21.35 47.37
CA PHE A 403 -56.41 -20.12 46.74
C PHE A 403 -55.08 -19.66 47.32
N GLU A 404 -54.91 -19.65 48.65
CA GLU A 404 -53.64 -19.32 49.29
C GLU A 404 -52.56 -20.36 48.98
N GLY A 405 -52.93 -21.64 48.85
CA GLY A 405 -52.07 -22.71 48.35
C GLY A 405 -51.57 -22.43 46.92
N HIS A 406 -52.47 -22.04 46.01
CA HIS A 406 -52.12 -21.65 44.64
C HIS A 406 -51.23 -20.40 44.59
N LEU A 407 -51.54 -19.34 45.35
CA LEU A 407 -50.69 -18.15 45.47
C LEU A 407 -49.30 -18.50 46.03
N THR A 408 -49.23 -19.36 47.04
CA THR A 408 -47.96 -19.78 47.67
C THR A 408 -47.10 -20.57 46.69
N ARG A 409 -47.69 -21.50 45.92
CA ARG A 409 -47.01 -22.24 44.86
C ARG A 409 -46.48 -21.30 43.77
N LEU A 410 -47.30 -20.36 43.28
CA LEU A 410 -46.91 -19.37 42.28
C LEU A 410 -45.78 -18.45 42.78
N ARG A 411 -45.86 -17.94 44.02
CA ARG A 411 -44.81 -17.13 44.66
C ARG A 411 -43.49 -17.92 44.77
N SER A 412 -43.55 -19.20 45.15
CA SER A 412 -42.39 -20.07 45.22
C SER A 412 -41.72 -20.25 43.84
N LEU A 413 -42.52 -20.51 42.80
CA LEU A 413 -42.02 -20.62 41.42
C LEU A 413 -41.39 -19.32 40.90
N ILE A 414 -42.04 -18.17 41.11
CA ILE A 414 -41.50 -16.87 40.71
C ILE A 414 -40.18 -16.58 41.45
N ARG A 415 -40.12 -16.78 42.77
CA ARG A 415 -38.88 -16.58 43.56
C ARG A 415 -37.72 -17.46 43.05
N LYS A 416 -37.99 -18.73 42.73
CA LYS A 416 -36.99 -19.63 42.10
C LYS A 416 -36.51 -19.07 40.76
N ARG A 417 -37.41 -18.60 39.90
CA ARG A 417 -37.07 -17.99 38.60
C ARG A 417 -36.28 -16.69 38.74
N THR A 418 -36.63 -15.82 39.70
CA THR A 418 -35.86 -14.61 40.02
C THR A 418 -34.45 -14.94 40.48
N ALA A 419 -34.26 -15.99 41.30
CA ALA A 419 -32.93 -16.43 41.72
C ALA A 419 -32.07 -16.90 40.53
N VAL A 420 -32.67 -17.63 39.57
CA VAL A 420 -31.98 -18.05 38.33
C VAL A 420 -31.56 -16.82 37.50
N TYR A 421 -32.47 -15.88 37.22
CA TYR A 421 -32.12 -14.67 36.46
C TYR A 421 -31.10 -13.77 37.18
N GLY A 422 -31.07 -13.80 38.52
CA GLY A 422 -30.05 -13.10 39.31
C GLY A 422 -28.68 -13.80 39.30
N ALA A 423 -28.64 -15.12 39.13
CA ALA A 423 -27.40 -15.87 38.90
C ALA A 423 -26.89 -15.70 37.46
N GLU A 424 -27.79 -15.73 36.47
CA GLU A 424 -27.52 -15.48 35.05
C GLU A 424 -26.87 -14.10 34.84
N GLU A 425 -27.44 -13.03 35.40
CA GLU A 425 -26.85 -11.68 35.29
C GLU A 425 -25.46 -11.59 35.96
N LYS A 426 -25.26 -12.25 37.11
CA LYS A 426 -23.96 -12.27 37.79
C LYS A 426 -22.91 -13.02 36.99
N ALA A 427 -23.27 -14.18 36.43
CA ALA A 427 -22.37 -14.97 35.60
C ALA A 427 -21.95 -14.20 34.33
N LEU A 428 -22.92 -13.61 33.61
CA LEU A 428 -22.64 -12.76 32.45
C LEU A 428 -21.73 -11.59 32.80
N ARG A 429 -21.98 -10.90 33.93
CA ARG A 429 -21.14 -9.76 34.35
C ARG A 429 -19.69 -10.17 34.61
N VAL A 430 -19.46 -11.31 35.27
CA VAL A 430 -18.11 -11.86 35.51
C VAL A 430 -17.43 -12.26 34.20
N MET A 431 -18.18 -12.81 33.23
CA MET A 431 -17.63 -13.12 31.90
C MET A 431 -17.19 -11.86 31.14
N LEU A 432 -18.02 -10.82 31.09
CA LEU A 432 -17.69 -9.53 30.46
C LEU A 432 -16.48 -8.86 31.15
N GLU A 433 -16.42 -8.91 32.48
CA GLU A 433 -15.32 -8.33 33.27
C GLU A 433 -14.01 -9.10 33.07
N GLY A 434 -14.07 -10.43 33.00
CA GLY A 434 -12.91 -11.29 32.70
C GLY A 434 -12.36 -11.10 31.28
N GLU A 435 -13.23 -10.98 30.27
CA GLU A 435 -12.83 -10.71 28.89
C GLU A 435 -12.17 -9.33 28.75
N GLN A 436 -12.74 -8.30 29.39
CA GLN A 436 -12.18 -6.94 29.42
C GLN A 436 -10.84 -6.86 30.16
N GLU A 437 -10.65 -7.62 31.23
CA GLU A 437 -9.37 -7.70 31.95
C GLU A 437 -8.31 -8.47 31.14
N GLU A 438 -8.68 -9.55 30.44
CA GLU A 438 -7.77 -10.26 29.54
C GLU A 438 -7.36 -9.39 28.34
N GLU A 439 -8.29 -8.61 27.77
CA GLU A 439 -7.99 -7.60 26.76
C GLU A 439 -7.00 -6.55 27.29
N ARG A 440 -7.27 -5.96 28.47
CA ARG A 440 -6.35 -5.00 29.10
C ARG A 440 -4.96 -5.59 29.31
N LYS A 441 -4.86 -6.85 29.77
CA LYS A 441 -3.59 -7.55 29.98
C LYS A 441 -2.85 -7.77 28.66
N ARG A 442 -3.53 -8.26 27.61
CA ARG A 442 -2.95 -8.45 26.27
C ARG A 442 -2.47 -7.12 25.68
N ASP A 443 -3.18 -6.03 25.95
CA ASP A 443 -2.80 -4.69 25.49
C ASP A 443 -1.57 -4.14 26.22
N HIS A 444 -1.46 -4.38 27.53
CA HIS A 444 -0.24 -4.05 28.30
C HIS A 444 0.95 -4.89 27.86
N GLU A 445 0.76 -6.18 27.57
CA GLU A 445 1.81 -7.04 27.02
C GLU A 445 2.28 -6.58 25.64
N LYS A 446 1.36 -6.25 24.71
CA LYS A 446 1.69 -5.65 23.41
C LYS A 446 2.49 -4.36 23.57
N ARG A 447 2.11 -3.48 24.51
CA ARG A 447 2.83 -2.23 24.81
C ARG A 447 4.24 -2.50 25.34
N GLN A 448 4.39 -3.37 26.34
CA GLN A 448 5.70 -3.78 26.86
C GLN A 448 6.58 -4.42 25.78
N ARG A 449 6.02 -5.29 24.93
CA ARG A 449 6.76 -5.91 23.82
C ARG A 449 7.27 -4.85 22.84
N LYS A 450 6.42 -3.90 22.44
CA LYS A 450 6.77 -2.78 21.56
C LYS A 450 7.79 -1.83 22.20
N GLU A 451 7.75 -1.65 23.51
CA GLU A 451 8.72 -0.87 24.26
C GLU A 451 10.09 -1.58 24.36
N ARG A 452 10.11 -2.87 24.68
CA ARG A 452 11.33 -3.71 24.65
C ARG A 452 11.95 -3.73 23.25
N GLU A 453 11.14 -3.86 22.21
CA GLU A 453 11.59 -3.81 20.82
C GLU A 453 12.20 -2.45 20.46
N LYS A 454 11.56 -1.33 20.85
CA LYS A 454 12.12 0.02 20.70
C LYS A 454 13.43 0.20 21.49
N LEU A 455 13.54 -0.36 22.69
CA LEU A 455 14.75 -0.31 23.50
C LEU A 455 15.88 -1.10 22.81
N LEU A 456 15.59 -2.30 22.31
CA LEU A 456 16.52 -3.14 21.56
C LEU A 456 16.93 -2.50 20.22
N GLN A 457 16.03 -1.75 19.59
CA GLN A 457 16.30 -0.98 18.38
C GLN A 457 17.23 0.21 18.66
N ARG A 458 16.92 1.02 19.68
CA ARG A 458 17.82 2.09 20.15
C ARG A 458 19.19 1.56 20.58
N LYS A 459 19.24 0.39 21.24
CA LYS A 459 20.51 -0.24 21.61
C LYS A 459 21.32 -0.56 20.36
N ARG A 460 20.73 -1.20 19.35
CA ARG A 460 21.40 -1.47 18.06
C ARG A 460 21.82 -0.20 17.32
N GLU A 461 21.04 0.87 17.39
CA GLU A 461 21.41 2.19 16.83
C GLU A 461 22.61 2.80 17.57
N ILE A 462 22.66 2.72 18.90
CA ILE A 462 23.78 3.18 19.72
C ILE A 462 25.03 2.32 19.48
N ASP A 463 24.88 0.99 19.50
CA ASP A 463 25.97 0.03 19.22
C ASP A 463 26.57 0.33 17.82
N MET A 464 25.72 0.57 16.81
CA MET A 464 26.15 0.95 15.45
C MET A 464 26.84 2.33 15.37
N MET A 465 26.43 3.31 16.19
CA MET A 465 27.11 4.61 16.25
C MET A 465 28.46 4.57 16.98
N LEU A 466 28.59 3.72 18.01
CA LEU A 466 29.79 3.62 18.83
C LEU A 466 30.86 2.71 18.21
N PHE A 467 30.45 1.59 17.60
CA PHE A 467 31.34 0.53 17.13
C PHE A 467 31.31 0.33 15.61
N GLY A 468 30.45 1.06 14.90
CA GLY A 468 30.25 0.92 13.46
C GLY A 468 29.26 -0.19 13.10
N ALA A 469 29.04 -0.38 11.80
CA ALA A 469 28.24 -1.51 11.31
C ALA A 469 29.00 -2.83 11.51
N GLU A 470 28.30 -3.89 11.93
CA GLU A 470 28.87 -5.25 11.92
C GLU A 470 29.36 -5.59 10.52
N LEU A 471 30.57 -6.14 10.42
CA LEU A 471 31.16 -6.48 9.14
C LEU A 471 30.43 -7.67 8.50
N PRO A 472 30.17 -7.66 7.18
CA PRO A 472 29.54 -8.78 6.48
C PRO A 472 30.30 -10.11 6.66
N VAL A 473 29.58 -11.23 6.57
CA VAL A 473 30.10 -12.61 6.79
C VAL A 473 31.12 -13.07 5.73
N ASP A 474 31.39 -12.24 4.72
CA ASP A 474 32.40 -12.46 3.69
C ASP A 474 33.52 -11.38 3.73
N HIS A 475 33.59 -10.57 4.80
CA HIS A 475 34.52 -9.43 4.85
C HIS A 475 35.95 -9.89 5.15
N PRO A 476 36.99 -9.43 4.43
CA PRO A 476 38.37 -9.90 4.61
C PRO A 476 38.98 -9.63 5.99
N LEU A 477 38.40 -8.71 6.77
CA LEU A 477 38.80 -8.43 8.16
C LEU A 477 38.07 -9.29 9.21
N GLN A 478 37.08 -10.09 8.83
CA GLN A 478 36.29 -10.88 9.77
C GLN A 478 37.11 -11.87 10.60
N PRO A 479 38.13 -12.60 10.08
CA PRO A 479 38.95 -13.48 10.92
C PRO A 479 39.67 -12.73 12.07
N TYR A 480 40.01 -11.45 11.85
CA TYR A 480 40.58 -10.59 12.90
C TYR A 480 39.50 -10.17 13.91
N GLN A 481 38.30 -9.81 13.45
CA GLN A 481 37.19 -9.50 14.35
C GLN A 481 36.80 -10.71 15.21
N GLU A 482 36.77 -11.91 14.62
CA GLU A 482 36.51 -13.18 15.32
C GLU A 482 37.60 -13.48 16.35
N TYR A 483 38.88 -13.29 16.01
CA TYR A 483 39.99 -13.43 16.96
C TYR A 483 39.86 -12.49 18.17
N TYR A 484 39.52 -11.21 17.98
CA TYR A 484 39.36 -10.26 19.10
C TYR A 484 38.04 -10.44 19.88
N THR A 485 36.97 -10.95 19.25
CA THR A 485 35.67 -11.19 19.90
C THR A 485 35.46 -12.63 20.39
N GLN A 486 36.44 -13.52 20.24
CA GLN A 486 36.33 -14.94 20.63
C GLN A 486 35.93 -15.15 22.10
N ALA A 487 36.36 -14.24 22.98
CA ALA A 487 36.01 -14.25 24.41
C ALA A 487 34.51 -14.02 24.68
N GLU A 488 33.84 -13.21 23.86
CA GLU A 488 32.41 -12.91 23.97
C GLU A 488 31.55 -14.09 23.47
N ARG A 489 32.08 -14.86 22.51
CA ARG A 489 31.39 -15.96 21.83
C ARG A 489 31.65 -17.33 22.46
N SER A 490 32.73 -17.48 23.23
CA SER A 490 33.21 -18.76 23.75
C SER A 490 33.82 -18.63 25.15
N LEU A 491 33.15 -19.20 26.16
CA LEU A 491 33.65 -19.24 27.53
C LEU A 491 35.04 -19.94 27.64
N PRO A 492 35.31 -21.08 26.96
CA PRO A 492 36.67 -21.64 26.90
C PRO A 492 37.71 -20.67 26.35
N ALA A 493 37.38 -19.87 25.33
CA ALA A 493 38.32 -18.90 24.77
C ALA A 493 38.58 -17.73 25.76
N LEU A 494 37.56 -17.23 26.44
CA LEU A 494 37.72 -16.26 27.53
C LEU A 494 38.62 -16.79 28.65
N VAL A 495 38.42 -18.04 29.08
CA VAL A 495 39.25 -18.69 30.11
C VAL A 495 40.68 -18.89 29.63
N GLN A 496 40.89 -19.25 28.36
CA GLN A 496 42.24 -19.41 27.80
C GLN A 496 42.96 -18.06 27.70
N ILE A 497 42.34 -17.04 27.10
CA ILE A 497 42.88 -15.67 27.07
C ILE A 497 43.24 -15.21 28.48
N ARG A 498 42.36 -15.47 29.47
CA ARG A 498 42.63 -15.07 30.86
C ARG A 498 43.87 -15.77 31.43
N ARG A 499 44.04 -17.08 31.19
CA ARG A 499 45.26 -17.83 31.58
C ARG A 499 46.50 -17.30 30.87
N ASP A 500 46.39 -17.02 29.58
CA ASP A 500 47.47 -16.48 28.75
C ASP A 500 47.90 -15.07 29.19
N TRP A 501 47.04 -14.32 29.88
CA TRP A 501 47.39 -13.07 30.57
C TRP A 501 47.91 -13.32 32.00
N ASP A 502 47.27 -14.22 32.76
CA ASP A 502 47.63 -14.48 34.15
C ASP A 502 49.06 -15.03 34.29
N GLN A 503 49.59 -15.76 33.31
CA GLN A 503 51.00 -16.22 33.31
C GLN A 503 52.02 -15.07 33.42
N PHE A 504 51.67 -13.84 33.00
CA PHE A 504 52.52 -12.65 33.08
C PHE A 504 52.38 -11.87 34.40
N LEU A 505 51.42 -12.27 35.26
CA LEU A 505 51.16 -11.65 36.57
C LEU A 505 51.80 -12.43 37.73
N VAL A 506 52.39 -13.60 37.46
CA VAL A 506 53.01 -14.46 38.47
C VAL A 506 54.50 -14.12 38.61
N PRO A 507 55.10 -14.17 39.82
CA PRO A 507 56.53 -13.93 40.00
C PRO A 507 57.42 -14.82 39.13
N VAL A 508 58.60 -14.29 38.75
CA VAL A 508 59.55 -14.90 37.80
C VAL A 508 59.97 -16.33 38.16
N ASP A 509 59.95 -16.67 39.45
CA ASP A 509 60.32 -18.01 39.96
C ASP A 509 59.20 -19.06 39.84
N HIS A 510 58.01 -18.68 39.35
CA HIS A 510 56.88 -19.59 39.20
C HIS A 510 56.96 -20.42 37.93
N ARG A 511 56.78 -21.74 38.04
CA ARG A 511 57.01 -22.70 36.95
C ARG A 511 56.11 -22.50 35.72
N ASP A 512 54.90 -22.01 35.94
CA ASP A 512 53.93 -21.70 34.88
C ASP A 512 53.87 -20.19 34.56
N GLY A 513 54.81 -19.40 35.11
CA GLY A 513 54.95 -17.98 34.82
C GLY A 513 55.77 -17.74 33.56
N SER A 514 55.39 -16.74 32.79
CA SER A 514 56.16 -16.23 31.65
C SER A 514 56.47 -14.77 31.92
N SER A 515 57.74 -14.36 31.89
CA SER A 515 58.08 -12.94 31.97
C SER A 515 57.77 -12.25 30.65
N ILE A 516 57.21 -11.03 30.71
CA ILE A 516 57.11 -10.19 29.50
C ILE A 516 58.54 -9.98 28.96
N PRO A 517 58.82 -10.28 27.67
CA PRO A 517 60.17 -10.16 27.13
C PRO A 517 60.73 -8.76 27.33
N GLN A 518 61.91 -8.65 27.96
CA GLN A 518 62.61 -7.37 28.09
C GLN A 518 62.85 -6.79 26.70
N GLY A 519 62.33 -5.58 26.46
CA GLY A 519 62.40 -4.87 25.18
C GLY A 519 61.14 -4.90 24.32
N TRP A 520 60.08 -5.64 24.68
CA TRP A 520 58.79 -5.57 23.96
C TRP A 520 57.92 -4.38 24.37
N VAL A 521 58.03 -3.97 25.64
CA VAL A 521 57.51 -2.68 26.12
C VAL A 521 58.72 -1.89 26.60
N LEU A 522 59.29 -1.08 25.71
CA LEU A 522 60.22 -0.04 26.11
C LEU A 522 59.38 1.08 26.75
N PRO A 523 59.61 1.46 28.02
CA PRO A 523 59.00 2.67 28.55
C PRO A 523 59.49 3.85 27.71
N ASP A 524 58.59 4.80 27.45
CA ASP A 524 59.00 6.08 26.86
C ASP A 524 60.10 6.72 27.74
N PRO A 525 61.06 7.46 27.13
CA PRO A 525 62.08 8.14 27.90
C PRO A 525 61.42 9.02 28.98
N PRO A 526 61.95 9.01 30.22
CA PRO A 526 61.33 9.70 31.34
C PRO A 526 61.11 11.17 30.98
N SER A 527 59.90 11.67 31.23
CA SER A 527 59.49 13.01 30.78
C SER A 527 60.22 14.15 31.48
N ASP A 528 60.96 13.85 32.55
CA ASP A 528 61.75 14.80 33.34
C ASP A 528 62.84 14.05 34.13
N ASP A 529 63.94 14.74 34.47
CA ASP A 529 65.11 14.15 35.16
C ASP A 529 64.75 13.54 36.53
N VAL A 530 63.73 14.09 37.21
CA VAL A 530 63.21 13.56 38.48
C VAL A 530 62.66 12.15 38.31
N TRP A 531 61.94 11.87 37.21
CA TRP A 531 61.44 10.53 36.90
C TRP A 531 62.54 9.60 36.42
N ALA A 532 63.57 10.11 35.74
CA ALA A 532 64.76 9.34 35.38
C ALA A 532 65.45 8.78 36.63
N SER A 533 65.63 9.60 37.67
CA SER A 533 66.27 9.19 38.93
C SER A 533 65.53 8.09 39.70
N ALA A 534 64.25 7.85 39.40
CA ALA A 534 63.44 6.81 40.03
C ALA A 534 63.55 5.44 39.34
N LEU A 535 64.11 5.39 38.13
CA LEU A 535 64.29 4.17 37.32
C LEU A 535 65.68 3.53 37.49
N GLU A 536 66.66 4.23 38.08
CA GLU A 536 67.98 3.69 38.41
C GLU A 536 67.98 2.94 39.76
N LYS A 537 67.53 1.67 39.76
CA LYS A 537 67.71 0.71 40.87
C LYS A 537 67.90 -0.73 40.40
#